data_AF-A0AAD7JTG4-F1
#
_entry.id   AF-A0AAD7JTG4-F1
#
_cell.length_a   1.000
_cell.length_b   1.000
_cell.length_c   1.000
_cell.angle_alpha   90.00
_cell.angle_beta   90.00
_cell.angle_gamma   90.00
#
_symmetry.space_group_name_H-M   'P 1'
#
loop_
_entity.id
_entity.type
_entity.pdbx_description
1 polymer ?
#
loop_
_entity_poly.entity_id
_entity_poly.type
_entity_poly.pdbx_seq_one_letter_code
_entity_poly.pdbx_strand_id
1 'polypeptide(L)'
;IDNQAAIRATTSNKPGVGRHIWDIFHKRLTATREKHPDFRLQLVWTPGHVDIPGNEAADEAAKRAAQEGSFGGVLKSLTNLPYSKSALALSHHRVIQTAARKMLKRSPRYARIKDVDDTLPSSHFRKLTSSLPRKHSSLLFQLRSRHAPLAKHLHRLNKAPSPTCACCG
;
A
#
# COMPACT_ATOMS: atom_id res chain seq x y z
N ILE A 1 -5.37 23.41 7.96
CA ILE A 1 -5.05 21.96 8.16
C ILE A 1 -6.09 21.17 7.39
N ASP A 2 -5.67 20.29 6.48
CA ASP A 2 -6.58 19.48 5.67
C ASP A 2 -6.98 18.15 6.34
N ASN A 3 -6.14 17.63 7.21
CA ASN A 3 -6.42 16.41 7.96
C ASN A 3 -7.41 16.65 9.11
N GLN A 4 -8.70 16.37 8.85
CA GLN A 4 -9.76 16.45 9.87
C GLN A 4 -9.51 15.53 11.07
N ALA A 5 -8.90 14.36 10.88
CA ALA A 5 -8.59 13.45 11.97
C ALA A 5 -7.51 14.03 12.89
N ALA A 6 -6.52 14.74 12.35
CA ALA A 6 -5.53 15.45 13.13
C ALA A 6 -6.17 16.54 14.00
N ILE A 7 -7.08 17.35 13.44
CA ILE A 7 -7.80 18.37 14.22
C ILE A 7 -8.63 17.73 15.34
N ARG A 8 -9.40 16.68 15.04
CA ARG A 8 -10.20 15.98 16.06
C ARG A 8 -9.34 15.35 17.16
N ALA A 9 -8.13 14.94 16.83
CA ALA A 9 -7.21 14.37 17.80
C ALA A 9 -6.66 15.42 18.78
N THR A 10 -6.61 16.71 18.42
CA THR A 10 -6.21 17.81 19.32
C THR A 10 -7.14 17.96 20.53
N THR A 11 -8.42 17.62 20.36
CA THR A 11 -9.46 17.75 21.39
C THR A 11 -9.82 16.42 22.05
N SER A 12 -9.22 15.30 21.60
CA SER A 12 -9.59 13.96 22.03
C SER A 12 -8.59 13.40 23.04
N ASN A 13 -9.09 12.95 24.20
CA ASN A 13 -8.27 12.28 25.21
C ASN A 13 -8.17 10.75 25.01
N LYS A 14 -8.67 10.20 23.89
CA LYS A 14 -8.66 8.75 23.65
C LYS A 14 -7.25 8.19 23.43
N PRO A 15 -6.94 6.99 23.95
CA PRO A 15 -5.69 6.29 23.64
C PRO A 15 -5.70 5.81 22.18
N GLY A 16 -4.59 6.03 21.45
CA GLY A 16 -4.48 5.68 20.04
C GLY A 16 -3.05 5.70 19.50
N VAL A 17 -2.84 5.06 18.35
CA VAL A 17 -1.58 5.12 17.61
C VAL A 17 -1.27 6.57 17.22
N GLY A 18 -0.08 7.06 17.59
CA GLY A 18 0.31 8.45 17.35
C GLY A 18 0.00 9.44 18.49
N ARG A 19 -0.58 9.00 19.61
CA ARG A 19 -0.86 9.86 20.79
C ARG A 19 0.37 10.61 21.30
N HIS A 20 1.53 9.97 21.27
CA HIS A 20 2.79 10.58 21.67
C HIS A 20 3.10 11.89 20.91
N ILE A 21 2.63 12.04 19.66
CA ILE A 21 2.79 13.28 18.88
C ILE A 21 1.96 14.40 19.51
N TRP A 22 0.72 14.10 19.92
CA TRP A 22 -0.16 15.05 20.61
C TRP A 22 0.34 15.41 21.99
N ASP A 23 0.88 14.45 22.74
CA ASP A 23 1.46 14.72 24.04
C ASP A 23 2.66 15.69 23.92
N ILE A 24 3.48 15.53 22.88
CA ILE A 24 4.57 16.49 22.58
C ILE A 24 4.01 17.86 22.18
N PHE A 25 2.97 17.90 21.34
CA PHE A 25 2.30 19.15 20.96
C PHE A 25 1.75 19.89 22.17
N HIS A 26 0.98 19.21 23.03
CA HIS A 26 0.42 19.80 24.25
C HIS A 26 1.51 20.27 25.22
N LYS A 27 2.57 19.48 25.43
CA LYS A 27 3.73 19.89 26.26
C LYS A 27 4.33 21.20 25.77
N ARG A 28 4.52 21.36 24.45
CA ARG A 28 5.05 22.60 23.87
C ARG A 28 4.07 23.75 23.99
N LEU A 29 2.79 23.51 23.72
CA LEU A 29 1.76 24.54 23.83
C LEU A 29 1.69 25.10 25.25
N THR A 30 1.75 24.23 26.27
CA THR A 30 1.81 24.64 27.68
C THR A 30 3.06 25.47 27.95
N ALA A 31 4.25 25.00 27.57
CA ALA A 31 5.50 25.73 27.77
C ALA A 31 5.53 27.11 27.05
N THR A 32 4.90 27.22 25.88
CA THR A 32 4.76 28.50 25.16
C THR A 32 3.80 29.44 25.89
N ARG A 33 2.67 28.93 26.40
CA ARG A 33 1.70 29.73 27.19
C ARG A 33 2.27 30.22 28.51
N GLU A 34 3.09 29.41 29.19
CA GLU A 34 3.79 29.83 30.41
C GLU A 34 4.72 31.02 30.17
N LYS A 35 5.37 31.06 28.99
CA LYS A 35 6.26 32.18 28.61
C LYS A 35 5.52 33.38 28.01
N HIS A 36 4.35 33.14 27.42
CA HIS A 36 3.56 34.14 26.71
C HIS A 36 2.07 33.98 27.09
N PRO A 37 1.61 34.61 28.18
CA PRO A 37 0.24 34.46 28.67
C PRO A 37 -0.83 34.87 27.64
N ASP A 38 -0.50 35.84 26.78
CA ASP A 38 -1.40 36.35 25.74
C ASP A 38 -1.40 35.50 24.45
N PHE A 39 -0.63 34.40 24.41
CA PHE A 39 -0.54 33.55 23.23
C PHE A 39 -1.85 32.80 22.96
N ARG A 40 -2.48 33.14 21.84
CA ARG A 40 -3.68 32.46 21.33
C ARG A 40 -3.33 31.59 20.13
N LEU A 41 -3.70 30.31 20.20
CA LEU A 41 -3.59 29.37 19.10
C LEU A 41 -4.97 29.03 18.57
N GLN A 42 -5.16 29.18 17.26
CA GLN A 42 -6.35 28.75 16.55
C GLN A 42 -5.98 27.68 15.52
N LEU A 43 -6.68 26.56 15.53
CA LEU A 43 -6.53 25.50 14.55
C LEU A 43 -7.75 25.52 13.62
N VAL A 44 -7.52 25.81 12.34
CA VAL A 44 -8.58 25.93 11.33
C VAL A 44 -8.43 24.82 10.29
N TRP A 45 -9.56 24.20 9.95
CA TRP A 45 -9.62 23.23 8.86
C TRP A 45 -9.65 23.96 7.51
N THR A 46 -8.92 23.44 6.54
CA THR A 46 -8.90 23.94 5.17
C THR A 46 -9.06 22.75 4.23
N PRO A 47 -9.85 22.85 3.15
CA PRO A 47 -9.92 21.78 2.15
C PRO A 47 -8.53 21.53 1.54
N GLY A 48 -8.19 20.26 1.35
CA GLY A 48 -6.99 19.84 0.63
C GLY A 48 -7.23 19.77 -0.87
N HIS A 49 -6.17 19.90 -1.67
CA HIS A 49 -6.18 19.76 -3.14
C HIS A 49 -7.16 20.70 -3.87
N VAL A 50 -7.25 21.95 -3.42
CA VAL A 50 -8.06 23.01 -4.04
C VAL A 50 -7.26 24.31 -4.24
N ASP A 51 -5.97 24.19 -4.57
CA ASP A 51 -5.13 25.32 -4.99
C ASP A 51 -5.00 26.44 -3.95
N ILE A 52 -5.12 26.12 -2.65
CA ILE A 52 -4.85 27.08 -1.56
C ILE A 52 -3.31 27.15 -1.37
N PRO A 53 -2.65 28.26 -1.73
CA PRO A 53 -1.19 28.28 -1.86
C PRO A 53 -0.45 27.87 -0.59
N GLY A 54 -0.94 28.30 0.59
CA GLY A 54 -0.33 27.95 1.87
C GLY A 54 -0.50 26.47 2.25
N ASN A 55 -1.62 25.84 1.92
CA ASN A 55 -1.85 24.42 2.19
C ASN A 55 -0.99 23.56 1.26
N GLU A 56 -0.90 23.93 0.00
CA GLU A 56 -0.10 23.21 -0.99
C GLU A 56 1.40 23.33 -0.74
N ALA A 57 1.88 24.51 -0.37
CA ALA A 57 3.26 24.70 0.04
C ALA A 57 3.62 23.81 1.25
N ALA A 58 2.70 23.67 2.21
CA ALA A 58 2.88 22.79 3.36
C ALA A 58 2.87 21.30 2.98
N ASP A 59 1.96 20.87 2.10
CA ASP A 59 1.88 19.49 1.61
C ASP A 59 3.14 19.10 0.80
N GLU A 60 3.60 19.97 -0.09
CA GLU A 60 4.84 19.77 -0.85
C GLU A 60 6.08 19.71 0.06
N ALA A 61 6.16 20.58 1.07
CA ALA A 61 7.24 20.52 2.06
C ALA A 61 7.21 19.19 2.85
N ALA A 62 6.02 18.72 3.24
CA ALA A 62 5.86 17.45 3.94
C ALA A 62 6.25 16.24 3.07
N LYS A 63 5.83 16.23 1.79
CA LYS A 63 6.21 15.20 0.81
C LYS A 63 7.72 15.15 0.59
N ARG A 64 8.35 16.31 0.40
CA ARG A 64 9.80 16.42 0.23
C ARG A 64 10.54 15.87 1.44
N ALA A 65 10.14 16.27 2.65
CA ALA A 65 10.73 15.76 3.89
C ALA A 65 10.56 14.24 4.07
N ALA A 66 9.46 13.66 3.59
CA ALA A 66 9.23 12.21 3.63
C ALA A 66 10.10 11.43 2.62
N GLN A 67 10.49 12.06 1.51
CA GLN A 67 11.30 11.44 0.46
C GLN A 67 12.80 11.60 0.70
N GLU A 68 13.23 12.82 1.04
CA GLU A 68 14.65 13.21 1.11
C GLU A 68 15.19 13.24 2.54
N GLY A 69 14.30 13.12 3.54
CA GLY A 69 14.61 13.31 4.95
C GLY A 69 14.40 14.76 5.41
N SER A 70 14.32 14.96 6.72
CA SER A 70 14.04 16.28 7.30
C SER A 70 15.25 17.22 7.19
N PHE A 71 15.20 18.19 6.29
CA PHE A 71 16.14 19.32 6.27
C PHE A 71 15.67 20.42 7.24
N GLY A 72 16.12 20.38 8.50
CA GLY A 72 16.01 21.53 9.40
C GLY A 72 15.51 21.26 10.82
N GLY A 73 15.94 22.14 11.73
CA GLY A 73 16.02 21.92 13.18
C GLY A 73 14.72 21.79 13.97
N VAL A 74 13.55 22.02 13.38
CA VAL A 74 12.26 21.93 14.10
C VAL A 74 11.93 20.47 14.49
N LEU A 75 12.28 19.50 13.63
CA LEU A 75 12.08 18.07 13.88
C LEU A 75 13.19 17.41 14.71
N LYS A 76 14.33 18.08 14.96
CA LYS A 76 15.37 17.58 15.88
C LYS A 76 14.87 17.34 17.31
N SER A 77 13.72 17.92 17.64
CA SER A 77 13.06 17.80 18.95
C SER A 77 12.04 16.66 19.04
N LEU A 78 11.77 15.96 17.93
CA LEU A 78 11.00 14.71 17.89
C LEU A 78 11.97 13.52 17.80
N THR A 79 12.90 13.44 18.75
CA THR A 79 13.79 12.29 18.88
C THR A 79 13.07 11.16 19.60
N ASN A 80 13.39 9.90 19.28
CA ASN A 80 12.82 8.70 19.90
C ASN A 80 11.30 8.51 19.70
N LEU A 81 10.77 8.88 18.53
CA LEU A 81 9.42 8.47 18.15
C LEU A 81 9.37 6.93 18.02
N PRO A 82 8.36 6.25 18.59
CA PRO A 82 8.19 4.83 18.37
C PRO A 82 7.99 4.53 16.89
N TYR A 83 8.50 3.39 16.44
CA TYR A 83 8.31 2.95 15.06
C TYR A 83 6.82 2.94 14.71
N SER A 84 6.48 3.62 13.61
CA SER A 84 5.13 3.56 13.08
C SER A 84 4.84 2.13 12.63
N LYS A 85 3.80 1.51 13.22
CA LYS A 85 3.34 0.17 12.85
C LYS A 85 3.05 0.07 11.35
N SER A 86 2.47 1.12 10.75
CA SER A 86 2.17 1.16 9.32
C SER A 86 3.43 1.26 8.46
N ALA A 87 4.41 2.06 8.88
CA ALA A 87 5.69 2.16 8.18
C ALA A 87 6.45 0.82 8.19
N LEU A 88 6.47 0.14 9.34
CA LEU A 88 7.08 -1.19 9.48
C LEU A 88 6.34 -2.26 8.67
N ALA A 89 5.00 -2.27 8.71
CA ALA A 89 4.21 -3.18 7.89
C ALA A 89 4.48 -2.96 6.39
N LEU A 90 4.57 -1.70 5.94
CA LEU A 90 4.86 -1.36 4.56
C LEU A 90 6.28 -1.79 4.15
N SER A 91 7.28 -1.61 5.01
CA SER A 91 8.66 -2.03 4.72
C SER A 91 8.75 -3.56 4.60
N HIS A 92 8.17 -4.30 5.54
CA HIS A 92 8.09 -5.76 5.44
C HIS A 92 7.34 -6.21 4.19
N HIS A 93 6.22 -5.58 3.87
CA HIS A 93 5.45 -5.89 2.67
C HIS A 93 6.28 -5.72 1.39
N ARG A 94 7.07 -4.64 1.29
CA ARG A 94 7.99 -4.40 0.17
C ARG A 94 9.06 -5.48 0.06
N VAL A 95 9.66 -5.90 1.18
CA VAL A 95 10.64 -6.98 1.22
C VAL A 95 10.03 -8.29 0.74
N ILE A 96 8.86 -8.66 1.28
CA ILE A 96 8.13 -9.89 0.91
C ILE A 96 7.78 -9.88 -0.58
N GLN A 97 7.22 -8.77 -1.10
CA GLN A 97 6.89 -8.66 -2.52
C GLN A 97 8.12 -8.80 -3.41
N THR A 98 9.24 -8.19 -3.03
CA THR A 98 10.49 -8.26 -3.79
C THR A 98 11.04 -9.68 -3.81
N ALA A 99 11.05 -10.35 -2.66
CA ALA A 99 11.46 -11.75 -2.55
C ALA A 99 10.54 -12.67 -3.37
N ALA A 100 9.22 -12.50 -3.27
CA ALA A 100 8.24 -13.27 -4.03
C ALA A 100 8.40 -13.10 -5.54
N ARG A 101 8.64 -11.88 -6.03
CA ARG A 101 8.97 -11.61 -7.44
C ARG A 101 10.23 -12.35 -7.89
N LYS A 102 11.31 -12.28 -7.09
CA LYS A 102 12.57 -12.98 -7.40
C LYS A 102 12.38 -14.50 -7.44
N MET A 103 11.68 -15.06 -6.45
CA MET A 103 11.38 -16.49 -6.39
C MET A 103 10.53 -16.93 -7.59
N LEU A 104 9.50 -16.18 -7.94
CA LEU A 104 8.66 -16.49 -9.09
C LEU A 104 9.49 -16.51 -10.37
N LYS A 105 10.29 -15.46 -10.64
CA LYS A 105 11.15 -15.37 -11.83
C LYS A 105 12.12 -16.55 -12.00
N ARG A 106 12.61 -17.12 -10.89
CA ARG A 106 13.49 -18.30 -10.90
C ARG A 106 12.75 -19.61 -11.13
N SER A 107 11.43 -19.63 -11.00
CA SER A 107 10.66 -20.86 -11.16
C SER A 107 10.56 -21.27 -12.63
N PRO A 108 10.60 -22.58 -12.96
CA PRO A 108 10.34 -23.07 -14.31
C PRO A 108 8.95 -22.71 -14.85
N ARG A 109 8.02 -22.37 -13.94
CA ARG A 109 6.65 -21.96 -14.26
C ARG A 109 6.56 -20.52 -14.74
N TYR A 110 7.57 -19.68 -14.46
CA TYR A 110 7.56 -18.27 -14.83
C TYR A 110 7.49 -18.06 -16.34
N ALA A 111 8.27 -18.81 -17.10
CA ALA A 111 8.31 -18.70 -18.56
C ALA A 111 6.91 -18.87 -19.18
N ARG A 112 6.04 -19.71 -18.60
CA ARG A 112 4.68 -19.94 -19.10
C ARG A 112 3.68 -18.91 -18.61
N ILE A 113 3.87 -18.37 -17.40
CA ILE A 113 2.90 -17.50 -16.75
C ILE A 113 3.16 -16.02 -17.00
N LYS A 114 4.40 -15.64 -17.34
CA LYS A 114 4.78 -14.27 -17.73
C LYS A 114 3.96 -13.78 -18.94
N ASP A 115 3.73 -14.65 -19.91
CA ASP A 115 2.93 -14.33 -21.10
C ASP A 115 1.43 -14.17 -20.78
N VAL A 116 1.01 -14.68 -19.62
CA VAL A 116 -0.37 -14.57 -19.13
C VAL A 116 -0.57 -13.29 -18.33
N ASP A 117 0.37 -12.96 -17.44
CA ASP A 117 0.35 -11.77 -16.60
C ASP A 117 1.79 -11.42 -16.17
N ASP A 118 2.31 -10.32 -16.70
CA ASP A 118 3.66 -9.82 -16.44
C ASP A 118 3.78 -9.11 -15.07
N THR A 119 2.65 -8.78 -14.44
CA THR A 119 2.60 -8.14 -13.13
C THR A 119 2.82 -9.13 -11.98
N LEU A 120 2.92 -10.43 -12.27
CA LEU A 120 3.01 -11.47 -11.25
C LEU A 120 4.24 -11.38 -10.34
N PRO A 121 4.11 -11.76 -9.06
CA PRO A 121 2.89 -12.15 -8.37
C PRO A 121 2.02 -10.93 -8.05
N SER A 122 0.80 -10.89 -8.60
CA SER A 122 -0.15 -9.80 -8.39
C SER A 122 -1.53 -10.34 -8.05
N SER A 123 -2.38 -9.46 -7.53
CA SER A 123 -3.81 -9.74 -7.34
C SER A 123 -4.64 -9.37 -8.57
N HIS A 124 -4.00 -8.97 -9.68
CA HIS A 124 -4.68 -8.38 -10.84
C HIS A 124 -5.68 -9.35 -11.46
N PHE A 125 -5.26 -10.59 -11.77
CA PHE A 125 -6.17 -11.62 -12.28
C PHE A 125 -7.36 -11.89 -11.35
N ARG A 126 -7.13 -11.89 -10.02
CA ARG A 126 -8.19 -12.07 -9.02
C ARG A 126 -9.18 -10.91 -9.03
N LYS A 127 -8.72 -9.68 -9.21
CA LYS A 127 -9.60 -8.50 -9.34
C LYS A 127 -10.39 -8.54 -10.65
N LEU A 128 -9.74 -8.87 -11.76
CA LEU A 128 -10.37 -8.95 -13.08
C LEU A 128 -11.49 -10.00 -13.13
N THR A 129 -11.29 -11.12 -12.42
CA THR A 129 -12.25 -12.24 -12.38
C THR A 129 -13.17 -12.22 -11.15
N SER A 130 -13.20 -11.10 -10.40
CA SER A 130 -13.94 -11.00 -9.14
C SER A 130 -15.45 -11.09 -9.29
N SER A 131 -15.99 -10.68 -10.44
CA SER A 131 -17.42 -10.79 -10.79
C SER A 131 -17.82 -12.17 -11.28
N LEU A 132 -16.86 -13.04 -11.63
CA LEU A 132 -17.15 -14.36 -12.16
C LEU A 132 -17.31 -15.38 -11.04
N PRO A 133 -18.19 -16.39 -11.20
CA PRO A 133 -18.22 -17.54 -10.32
C PRO A 133 -16.85 -18.22 -10.28
N ARG A 134 -16.44 -18.69 -9.10
CA ARG A 134 -15.13 -19.33 -8.87
C ARG A 134 -14.78 -20.41 -9.90
N LYS A 135 -15.78 -21.20 -10.33
CA LYS A 135 -15.62 -22.23 -11.37
C LYS A 135 -15.14 -21.65 -12.70
N HIS A 136 -15.72 -20.53 -13.15
CA HIS A 136 -15.34 -19.87 -14.39
C HIS A 136 -13.95 -19.23 -14.28
N SER A 137 -13.64 -18.57 -13.17
CA SER A 137 -12.31 -17.98 -12.94
C SER A 137 -11.21 -19.06 -12.95
N SER A 138 -11.49 -20.24 -12.36
CA SER A 138 -10.58 -21.39 -12.40
C SER A 138 -10.40 -21.95 -13.81
N LEU A 139 -11.49 -22.09 -14.57
CA LEU A 139 -11.43 -22.59 -15.94
C LEU A 139 -10.65 -21.63 -16.83
N LEU A 140 -10.90 -20.32 -16.71
CA LEU A 140 -10.16 -19.29 -17.44
C LEU A 140 -8.66 -19.32 -17.10
N PHE A 141 -8.31 -19.48 -15.82
CA PHE A 141 -6.91 -19.63 -15.42
C PHE A 141 -6.27 -20.90 -16.02
N GLN A 142 -6.97 -22.02 -15.99
CA GLN A 142 -6.51 -23.28 -16.58
C GLN A 142 -6.30 -23.15 -18.09
N LEU A 143 -7.22 -22.48 -18.80
CA LEU A 143 -7.08 -22.20 -20.23
C LEU A 143 -5.85 -21.33 -20.51
N ARG A 144 -5.70 -20.21 -19.81
CA ARG A 144 -4.56 -19.28 -19.99
C ARG A 144 -3.21 -19.91 -19.64
N SER A 145 -3.17 -20.73 -18.59
CA SER A 145 -1.95 -21.44 -18.16
C SER A 145 -1.70 -22.76 -18.91
N ARG A 146 -2.58 -23.15 -19.84
CA ARG A 146 -2.53 -24.42 -20.58
C ARG A 146 -2.58 -25.69 -19.69
N HIS A 147 -3.33 -25.59 -18.58
CA HIS A 147 -3.65 -26.69 -17.66
C HIS A 147 -5.12 -27.13 -17.73
N ALA A 148 -5.89 -26.60 -18.68
CA ALA A 148 -7.24 -27.10 -18.93
C ALA A 148 -7.19 -28.56 -19.44
N PRO A 149 -8.16 -29.41 -19.07
CA PRO A 149 -8.21 -30.83 -19.46
C PRO A 149 -8.62 -31.02 -20.93
N LEU A 150 -7.95 -30.32 -21.85
CA LEU A 150 -8.09 -30.49 -23.30
C LEU A 150 -7.23 -31.65 -23.78
N ALA A 151 -7.56 -32.22 -24.95
CA ALA A 151 -6.86 -33.38 -25.53
C ALA A 151 -5.32 -33.25 -25.49
N LYS A 152 -4.79 -32.10 -25.91
CA LYS A 152 -3.35 -31.80 -25.85
C LYS A 152 -2.75 -31.90 -24.45
N HIS A 153 -3.45 -31.41 -23.43
CA HIS A 153 -2.98 -31.47 -22.04
C HIS A 153 -3.06 -32.90 -21.48
N LEU A 154 -4.16 -33.60 -21.75
CA LEU A 154 -4.39 -34.97 -21.29
C LEU A 154 -3.42 -35.96 -21.96
N HIS A 155 -3.13 -35.80 -23.25
CA HIS A 155 -2.13 -36.60 -23.97
C HIS A 155 -0.73 -36.44 -23.36
N ARG A 156 -0.33 -35.20 -23.02
CA ARG A 156 0.94 -34.94 -22.32
C ARG A 156 1.03 -35.67 -20.96
N LEU A 157 -0.10 -35.95 -20.32
CA LEU A 157 -0.18 -36.70 -19.06
C LEU A 157 -0.40 -38.22 -19.28
N ASN A 158 -0.35 -38.70 -20.53
CA ASN A 158 -0.66 -40.08 -20.91
C ASN A 158 -2.08 -40.52 -20.50
N LYS A 159 -3.03 -39.59 -20.52
CA LYS A 159 -4.47 -39.82 -20.20
C LYS A 159 -5.39 -39.75 -21.41
N ALA A 160 -4.85 -39.41 -22.58
CA ALA A 160 -5.55 -39.46 -23.85
C ALA A 160 -4.63 -40.06 -24.92
N PRO A 161 -5.16 -40.81 -25.92
CA PRO A 161 -4.36 -41.47 -26.94
C PRO A 161 -3.80 -40.51 -28.00
N SER A 162 -4.40 -39.33 -28.18
CA SER A 162 -3.97 -38.32 -29.15
C SER A 162 -4.02 -36.91 -28.54
N PRO A 163 -3.12 -35.98 -28.93
CA PRO A 163 -3.19 -34.58 -28.52
C PRO A 163 -4.28 -33.79 -29.25
N THR A 164 -4.85 -34.34 -30.33
CA THR A 164 -5.92 -33.73 -31.13
C THR A 164 -7.30 -34.20 -30.69
N CYS A 165 -8.28 -33.33 -30.88
CA CYS A 165 -9.68 -33.62 -30.55
C CYS A 165 -10.30 -34.46 -31.68
N ALA A 166 -10.85 -35.64 -31.34
CA ALA A 166 -11.49 -36.51 -32.34
C ALA A 166 -12.68 -35.87 -33.06
N CYS A 167 -13.36 -34.90 -32.43
CA CYS A 167 -14.49 -34.18 -33.05
C CYS A 167 -14.06 -32.95 -33.85
N CYS A 168 -12.84 -32.43 -33.62
CA CYS A 168 -12.44 -31.09 -34.07
C CYS A 168 -11.33 -31.11 -35.12
N GLY A 169 -10.47 -32.14 -35.13
CA GLY A 169 -9.21 -32.14 -35.88
C GLY A 169 -8.08 -31.48 -35.11
#